data_AF-A0A973JA52-F1
#
_entry.id   AF-A0A973JA52-F1
#
_cell.length_a   1.000
_cell.length_b   1.000
_cell.length_c   1.000
_cell.angle_alpha   90.00
_cell.angle_beta   90.00
_cell.angle_gamma   90.00
#
_symmetry.space_group_name_H-M   'P 1'
#
loop_
_entity.id
_entity.type
_entity.pdbx_description
1 polymer ?
#
loop_
_entity_poly.entity_id
_entity_poly.type
_entity_poly.pdbx_seq_one_letter_code
_entity_poly.pdbx_strand_id
1 'polypeptide(L)'
;MEPKQIVKQMIDFSKTAFDNSFEAMAVLQDQTEKMVNAFIEQSAVMPEEGKKAVSEWIKSYKKGRNDLKAAADENFKKVESFFTAGQ
;
A
#
# COMPACT_ATOMS: atom_id res chain seq x y z
N MET A 1 17.95 17.52 23.48
CA MET A 1 17.76 17.29 22.03
C MET A 1 17.07 18.52 21.47
N GLU A 2 17.51 19.01 20.31
CA GLU A 2 16.88 20.14 19.64
C GLU A 2 15.46 19.76 19.19
N PRO A 3 14.43 20.61 19.35
CA PRO A 3 13.04 20.30 18.95
C PRO A 3 12.92 19.79 17.51
N LYS A 4 13.76 20.30 16.58
CA LYS A 4 13.82 19.86 15.19
C LYS A 4 14.28 18.40 15.03
N GLN A 5 15.23 17.95 15.85
CA GLN A 5 15.68 16.55 15.84
C GLN A 5 14.58 15.60 16.33
N ILE A 6 13.82 16.00 17.35
CA ILE A 6 12.69 15.22 17.86
C ILE A 6 11.61 15.08 16.79
N VAL A 7 11.28 16.18 16.08
CA VAL A 7 10.30 16.15 14.97
C VAL A 7 10.76 15.24 13.85
N LYS A 8 12.04 15.32 13.43
CA LYS A 8 12.58 14.42 12.41
C LYS A 8 12.48 12.95 12.83
N GLN A 9 12.89 12.61 14.06
CA GLN A 9 12.79 11.25 14.59
C GLN A 9 11.35 10.73 14.62
N MET A 10 10.38 11.57 14.97
CA MET A 10 8.95 11.22 14.95
C MET A 10 8.43 10.94 13.54
N ILE A 11 8.83 11.76 12.55
CA ILE A 11 8.48 11.56 11.14
C ILE A 11 9.08 10.26 10.62
N ASP A 12 10.38 10.03 10.88
CA ASP A 12 11.09 8.81 10.47
C ASP A 12 10.42 7.57 11.08
N PHE A 13 10.12 7.59 12.38
CA PHE A 13 9.39 6.51 13.06
C PHE A 13 8.03 6.23 12.41
N SER A 14 7.24 7.28 12.17
CA SER A 14 5.91 7.16 11.55
C SER A 14 6.00 6.59 10.14
N LYS A 15 7.00 7.02 9.35
CA LYS A 15 7.25 6.51 8.01
C LYS A 15 7.64 5.03 8.05
N THR A 16 8.56 4.63 8.91
CA THR A 16 8.97 3.22 9.06
C THR A 16 7.81 2.34 9.51
N ALA A 17 7.00 2.79 10.48
CA ALA A 17 5.82 2.06 10.93
C ALA A 17 4.80 1.88 9.79
N PHE A 18 4.57 2.93 9.00
CA PHE A 18 3.71 2.87 7.81
C PHE A 18 4.26 1.92 6.75
N ASP A 19 5.53 2.03 6.39
CA ASP A 19 6.18 1.20 5.37
C ASP A 19 6.08 -0.29 5.72
N ASN A 20 6.43 -0.65 6.96
CA ASN A 20 6.37 -2.04 7.43
C ASN A 20 4.93 -2.58 7.44
N SER A 21 3.97 -1.77 7.91
CA SER A 21 2.56 -2.17 7.94
C SER A 21 1.97 -2.33 6.55
N PHE A 22 2.34 -1.42 5.63
CA PHE A 22 1.94 -1.48 4.24
C PHE A 22 2.51 -2.72 3.54
N GLU A 23 3.79 -3.02 3.75
CA GLU A 23 4.43 -4.21 3.17
C GLU A 23 3.77 -5.49 3.68
N ALA A 24 3.51 -5.61 4.99
CA ALA A 24 2.80 -6.76 5.55
C ALA A 24 1.40 -6.93 4.94
N MET A 25 0.62 -5.84 4.82
CA MET A 25 -0.68 -5.88 4.14
C MET A 25 -0.55 -6.25 2.66
N ALA A 26 0.46 -5.73 1.97
CA ALA A 26 0.70 -6.02 0.56
C ALA A 26 0.99 -7.51 0.32
N VAL A 27 1.80 -8.13 1.20
CA VAL A 27 2.06 -9.57 1.15
C VAL A 27 0.79 -10.39 1.38
N LEU A 28 0.00 -10.05 2.40
CA LEU A 28 -1.25 -10.75 2.71
C LEU A 28 -2.26 -10.66 1.56
N GLN A 29 -2.39 -9.47 0.97
CA GLN A 29 -3.23 -9.27 -0.20
C GLN A 29 -2.72 -10.09 -1.39
N ASP A 30 -1.42 -10.04 -1.70
CA ASP A 30 -0.85 -10.79 -2.83
C ASP A 30 -1.01 -12.32 -2.64
N GLN A 31 -0.96 -12.84 -1.42
CA GLN A 31 -1.26 -14.24 -1.13
C GLN A 31 -2.76 -14.56 -1.29
N THR A 32 -3.63 -13.67 -0.82
CA THR A 32 -5.08 -13.82 -0.97
C THR A 32 -5.49 -13.79 -2.43
N GLU A 33 -4.93 -12.88 -3.23
CA GLU A 33 -5.15 -12.79 -4.67
C GLU A 33 -4.78 -14.10 -5.37
N LYS A 34 -3.65 -14.71 -5.01
CA LYS A 34 -3.25 -16.03 -5.55
C LYS A 34 -4.27 -17.11 -5.22
N MET A 35 -4.76 -17.15 -3.98
CA MET A 35 -5.79 -18.12 -3.56
C MET A 35 -7.10 -17.92 -4.32
N VAL A 36 -7.55 -16.67 -4.46
CA VAL A 36 -8.76 -16.32 -5.20
C VAL A 36 -8.64 -16.70 -6.67
N ASN A 37 -7.51 -16.40 -7.31
CA ASN A 37 -7.28 -16.77 -8.71
C ASN A 37 -7.29 -18.29 -8.89
N ALA A 38 -6.61 -19.05 -8.03
CA ALA A 38 -6.61 -20.51 -8.08
C ALA A 38 -8.02 -21.09 -7.89
N PHE A 39 -8.82 -20.52 -6.97
CA PHE A 39 -10.21 -20.93 -6.76
C PHE A 39 -11.09 -20.68 -7.99
N ILE A 40 -10.93 -19.52 -8.63
CA ILE A 40 -11.70 -19.14 -9.82
C ILE A 40 -11.32 -19.99 -11.04
N GLU A 41 -10.04 -20.30 -11.22
CA GLU A 41 -9.56 -21.18 -12.29
C GLU A 41 -10.12 -22.60 -12.15
N GLN A 42 -10.24 -23.11 -10.92
CA GLN A 42 -10.78 -24.44 -10.62
C GLN A 42 -12.31 -24.47 -10.55
N SER A 43 -12.97 -23.31 -10.52
CA SER A 43 -14.42 -23.21 -10.41
C SER A 43 -15.10 -23.56 -11.73
N ALA A 44 -15.83 -24.69 -11.75
CA ALA A 44 -16.73 -25.05 -12.84
C ALA A 44 -17.99 -24.17 -12.90
N VAL A 45 -18.20 -23.30 -11.92
CA VAL A 45 -19.46 -22.57 -11.68
C VAL A 45 -19.42 -21.11 -12.12
N MET A 46 -18.24 -20.59 -12.47
CA MET A 46 -18.07 -19.17 -12.83
C MET A 46 -17.94 -18.99 -14.35
N PRO A 47 -18.88 -18.26 -14.99
CA PRO A 47 -18.76 -17.89 -16.40
C PRO A 47 -17.52 -17.03 -16.67
N GLU A 48 -17.02 -17.03 -17.91
CA GLU A 48 -15.84 -16.27 -18.32
C GLU A 48 -15.94 -14.76 -18.01
N GLU A 49 -17.12 -14.17 -18.15
CA GLU A 49 -17.35 -12.77 -17.81
C GLU A 49 -17.14 -12.49 -16.31
N GLY A 50 -17.57 -13.42 -15.44
CA GLY A 50 -17.34 -13.35 -14.00
C GLY A 50 -15.85 -13.46 -13.66
N LYS A 51 -15.13 -14.38 -14.32
CA LYS A 51 -13.67 -14.50 -14.15
C LYS A 51 -12.95 -13.21 -14.53
N LYS A 52 -13.35 -12.60 -15.65
CA LYS A 52 -12.81 -11.32 -16.10
C LYS A 52 -13.10 -10.20 -15.09
N ALA A 53 -14.33 -10.09 -14.60
CA ALA A 53 -14.72 -9.08 -13.63
C ALA A 53 -13.89 -9.18 -12.34
N VAL A 54 -13.66 -10.40 -11.81
CA VAL A 54 -12.81 -10.58 -10.63
C VAL A 54 -11.35 -10.24 -10.92
N SER A 55 -10.82 -10.62 -12.08
CA SER A 55 -9.44 -10.26 -12.47
C SER A 55 -9.25 -8.74 -12.56
N GLU A 56 -10.21 -8.02 -13.15
CA GLU A 56 -10.20 -6.56 -13.22
C GLU A 56 -10.34 -5.90 -11.84
N TRP A 57 -11.19 -6.47 -10.97
CA TRP A 57 -11.32 -6.02 -9.59
C TRP A 57 -10.01 -6.16 -8.80
N ILE A 58 -9.35 -7.33 -8.89
CA ILE A 58 -8.05 -7.59 -8.25
C ILE A 58 -7.00 -6.58 -8.75
N LYS A 59 -6.91 -6.38 -10.07
CA LYS A 59 -5.97 -5.40 -10.67
C LYS A 59 -6.25 -3.98 -10.16
N SER A 60 -7.50 -3.59 -10.08
CA SER A 60 -7.91 -2.27 -9.59
C SER A 60 -7.57 -2.09 -8.11
N TYR A 61 -7.78 -3.12 -7.29
CA TYR A 61 -7.44 -3.09 -5.86
C TYR A 61 -5.92 -2.99 -5.65
N LYS A 62 -5.13 -3.76 -6.42
CA LYS A 62 -3.66 -3.68 -6.41
C LYS A 62 -3.14 -2.32 -6.86
N LYS A 63 -3.76 -1.73 -7.89
CA LYS A 63 -3.45 -0.35 -8.31
C LYS A 63 -3.75 0.65 -7.19
N GLY A 64 -4.95 0.59 -6.59
CA GLY A 64 -5.34 1.49 -5.51
C GLY A 64 -4.41 1.41 -4.30
N ARG A 65 -3.97 0.20 -3.94
CA ARG A 65 -2.95 -0.01 -2.90
C ARG A 65 -1.63 0.71 -3.25
N ASN A 66 -1.14 0.55 -4.47
CA ASN A 66 0.11 1.18 -4.89
C ASN A 66 0.00 2.71 -4.97
N ASP A 67 -1.14 3.23 -5.43
CA ASP A 67 -1.42 4.66 -5.47
C ASP A 67 -1.47 5.25 -4.04
N LEU A 68 -2.06 4.53 -3.07
CA LEU A 68 -2.05 4.90 -1.66
C LEU A 68 -0.63 5.01 -1.12
N LYS A 69 0.25 4.05 -1.44
CA LYS A 69 1.66 4.08 -1.03
C LYS A 69 2.39 5.28 -1.61
N ALA A 70 2.22 5.52 -2.90
CA ALA A 70 2.85 6.65 -3.59
C ALA A 70 2.42 7.99 -2.97
N ALA A 71 1.12 8.16 -2.70
CA ALA A 71 0.59 9.34 -2.05
C ALA A 71 1.12 9.52 -0.62
N ALA A 72 1.20 8.44 0.16
CA ALA A 72 1.78 8.47 1.50
C ALA A 72 3.27 8.86 1.46
N ASP A 73 4.06 8.26 0.57
CA ASP A 73 5.48 8.57 0.41
C ASP A 73 5.73 10.02 0.01
N GLU A 74 4.92 10.54 -0.90
CA GLU A 74 4.97 11.96 -1.28
C GLU A 74 4.63 12.86 -0.10
N ASN A 75 3.61 12.52 0.69
CA ASN A 75 3.21 13.31 1.85
C ASN A 75 4.25 13.27 2.97
N PHE A 76 4.88 12.13 3.25
CA PHE A 76 5.99 12.06 4.20
C PHE A 76 7.16 12.96 3.77
N LYS A 77 7.51 12.97 2.48
CA LYS A 77 8.54 13.88 1.93
C LYS A 77 8.15 15.35 2.09
N LYS A 78 6.89 15.71 1.82
CA LYS A 78 6.39 17.09 2.00
C LYS A 78 6.46 17.52 3.46
N VAL A 79 6.04 16.66 4.39
CA VAL A 79 6.10 16.93 5.83
C VAL A 79 7.55 17.10 6.28
N GLU A 80 8.45 16.18 5.90
CA GLU A 80 9.87 16.32 6.21
C GLU A 80 10.45 17.62 5.64
N SER A 81 10.12 17.95 4.39
CA SER A 81 10.58 19.18 3.73
C SER A 81 10.05 20.42 4.43
N PHE A 82 8.78 20.46 4.84
CA PHE A 82 8.19 21.60 5.55
C PHE A 82 8.89 21.87 6.88
N PHE A 83 9.18 20.83 7.67
CA PHE A 83 9.84 20.97 8.98
C PHE A 83 11.35 21.20 8.88
N THR A 84 11.98 20.83 7.76
CA THR A 84 13.42 21.07 7.51
C THR A 84 13.71 22.37 6.76
N ALA A 85 12.76 22.86 5.94
CA ALA A 85 12.85 24.12 5.19
C ALA A 85 12.63 25.39 6.03
N GLY A 86 12.22 25.26 7.30
CA GLY A 86 12.20 26.36 8.27
C GLY A 86 13.60 26.76 8.76
N GLN A 87 14.52 27.03 7.83
CA GLN A 87 15.81 27.70 8.04
C GLN A 87 15.71 29.16 7.57
#